data_AF-A0A239P0R5-F1
#
_entry.id   AF-A0A239P0R5-F1
#
_cell.length_a   1.000
_cell.length_b   1.000
_cell.length_c   1.000
_cell.angle_alpha   90.00
_cell.angle_beta   90.00
_cell.angle_gamma   90.00
#
_symmetry.space_group_name_H-M   'P 1'
#
loop_
_entity.id
_entity.type
_entity.pdbx_description
1 polymer ?
#
loop_
_entity_poly.entity_id
_entity_poly.type
_entity_poly.pdbx_seq_one_letter_code
_entity_poly.pdbx_strand_id
1 'polypeptide(L)' 'MEVFVVMVPAKTHGLGLVEQLTVIRTCTVQRGDSRSELFDVMLAGAPERMRGSTVTFFSAEPNALIASPPASTAVSG' A
#
# COMPACT_ATOMS: atom_id res chain seq x y z
N MET A 1 1.19 4.02 -17.24
CA MET A 1 1.99 2.96 -16.59
C MET A 1 1.12 2.32 -15.53
N GLU A 2 0.95 1.02 -15.54
CA GLU A 2 0.26 0.34 -14.44
C GLU A 2 1.22 0.13 -13.28
N VAL A 3 0.78 0.44 -12.08
CA VAL A 3 1.55 0.28 -10.84
C VAL A 3 0.69 -0.48 -9.85
N PHE A 4 1.29 -1.48 -9.22
CA PHE A 4 0.70 -2.18 -8.11
C PHE A 4 1.04 -1.44 -6.82
N VAL A 5 0.01 -1.01 -6.09
CA VAL A 5 0.15 -0.22 -4.86
C VAL A 5 -0.41 -1.00 -3.69
N VAL A 6 0.41 -1.14 -2.65
CA VAL A 6 0.03 -1.70 -1.35
C VAL A 6 0.08 -0.58 -0.33
N MET A 7 -1.06 -0.33 0.29
CA MET A 7 -1.23 0.67 1.34
C MET A 7 -1.63 -0.03 2.64
N VAL A 8 -0.93 0.29 3.72
CA VAL A 8 -1.16 -0.32 5.04
C VAL A 8 -1.43 0.78 6.07
N PRO A 9 -2.66 1.27 6.20
CA PRO A 9 -3.06 2.10 7.32
C PRO A 9 -3.06 1.30 8.62
N ALA A 10 -2.41 1.85 9.64
CA ALA A 10 -2.44 1.38 11.02
C ALA A 10 -2.93 2.49 11.95
N LYS A 11 -3.89 2.17 12.80
CA LYS A 11 -4.48 3.09 13.77
C LYS A 11 -4.44 2.47 15.16
N THR A 12 -3.91 3.22 16.10
CA THR A 12 -3.99 2.85 17.52
C THR A 12 -5.28 3.41 18.10
N HIS A 13 -6.07 2.52 18.70
CA HIS A 13 -7.26 2.85 19.47
C HIS A 13 -6.92 2.94 20.97
N GLY A 14 -7.87 3.41 21.78
CA GLY A 14 -7.74 3.38 23.23
C GLY A 14 -7.39 1.98 23.74
N LEU A 15 -6.59 1.90 24.81
CA LEU A 15 -6.01 0.66 25.38
C LEU A 15 -4.85 0.03 24.56
N GLY A 16 -4.31 0.73 23.56
CA GLY A 16 -3.16 0.24 22.79
C GLY A 16 -3.49 -0.81 21.73
N LEU A 17 -4.79 -1.01 21.46
CA LEU A 17 -5.24 -1.88 20.37
C LEU A 17 -4.86 -1.27 19.02
N VAL A 18 -4.17 -2.02 18.17
CA VAL A 18 -3.79 -1.58 16.82
C VAL A 18 -4.74 -2.22 15.81
N GLU A 19 -5.51 -1.41 15.09
CA GLU A 19 -6.22 -1.84 13.90
C GLU A 19 -5.33 -1.59 12.69
N GLN A 20 -5.12 -2.63 11.89
CA GLN A 20 -4.37 -2.57 10.64
C GLN A 20 -5.24 -3.04 9.50
N LEU A 21 -5.23 -2.30 8.41
CA LEU A 21 -5.90 -2.66 7.17
C LEU A 21 -4.87 -2.66 6.05
N THR A 22 -4.92 -3.66 5.18
CA THR A 22 -4.09 -3.72 3.97
C THR A 22 -4.99 -3.51 2.75
N VAL A 23 -4.72 -2.45 2.00
CA VAL A 23 -5.41 -2.10 0.75
C VAL A 23 -4.45 -2.33 -0.41
N ILE A 24 -4.87 -3.18 -1.34
CA ILE A 24 -4.07 -3.54 -2.52
C ILE A 24 -4.87 -3.11 -3.75
N ARG A 25 -4.24 -2.33 -4.63
CA ARG A 25 -4.87 -1.90 -5.89
C ARG A 25 -3.86 -1.81 -7.01
N THR A 26 -4.34 -2.07 -8.22
CA THR A 26 -3.64 -1.69 -9.44
C THR A 26 -4.13 -0.31 -9.85
N CYS A 27 -3.20 0.62 -10.05
CA CYS A 27 -3.48 1.98 -10.48
C CYS A 27 -2.85 2.21 -11.86
N THR A 28 -3.58 2.90 -12.74
CA THR A 28 -2.99 3.43 -13.98
C THR A 28 -2.49 4.84 -13.72
N VAL A 29 -1.18 5.04 -13.80
CA VAL A 29 -0.52 6.34 -13.66
C VAL A 29 -0.24 6.92 -15.04
N GLN A 30 -0.68 8.15 -15.28
CA GLN A 30 -0.35 8.92 -16.46
C GLN A 30 0.84 9.86 -16.20
N ARG A 31 1.47 10.30 -17.30
CA ARG A 31 2.60 11.23 -17.22
C ARG A 31 2.08 12.61 -16.79
N GLY A 32 2.38 13.01 -15.56
CA GLY A 32 1.89 14.25 -14.96
C GLY A 32 1.11 14.03 -13.67
N ASP A 33 0.68 12.78 -13.40
CA ASP A 33 0.01 12.44 -12.16
C ASP A 33 0.93 12.67 -10.97
N SER A 34 0.38 13.36 -9.96
CA SER A 34 1.05 13.66 -8.72
C SER A 34 0.97 12.48 -7.74
N ARG A 35 1.97 12.40 -6.86
CA ARG A 35 1.96 11.43 -5.75
C ARG A 35 0.71 11.59 -4.87
N SER A 36 0.22 12.82 -4.70
CA SER A 36 -1.00 13.14 -3.95
C SER A 36 -2.25 12.52 -4.59
N GLU A 37 -2.41 12.61 -5.91
CA GLU A 37 -3.57 12.02 -6.59
C GLU A 37 -3.60 10.50 -6.45
N LEU A 38 -2.43 9.85 -6.51
CA LEU A 38 -2.32 8.41 -6.24
C LEU A 38 -2.71 8.07 -4.80
N PHE A 39 -2.32 8.89 -3.82
CA PHE A 39 -2.74 8.70 -2.44
C PHE A 39 -4.24 8.89 -2.25
N ASP A 40 -4.83 9.90 -2.86
CA ASP A 40 -6.27 10.16 -2.74
C ASP A 40 -7.09 9.01 -3.32
N VAL A 41 -6.68 8.45 -4.46
CA VAL A 41 -7.31 7.27 -5.06
C VAL A 41 -7.21 6.04 -4.15
N MET A 42 -6.07 5.84 -3.50
CA MET A 42 -5.87 4.73 -2.57
C MET A 42 -6.68 4.90 -1.28
N LEU A 43 -6.76 6.12 -0.75
CA LEU A 43 -7.48 6.46 0.47
C LEU A 43 -9.00 6.53 0.26
N ALA A 44 -9.49 6.81 -0.94
CA ALA A 44 -10.92 6.79 -1.25
C ALA A 44 -11.57 5.42 -0.97
N GLY A 45 -10.79 4.34 -1.00
CA GLY A 45 -11.24 3.00 -0.62
C GLY A 45 -11.11 2.65 0.87
N ALA A 46 -10.48 3.51 1.67
CA ALA A 46 -10.25 3.23 3.09
C ALA A 46 -11.55 3.51 3.89
N PRO A 47 -11.93 2.63 4.84
CA PRO A 47 -13.05 2.86 5.73
C PRO A 47 -12.87 4.16 6.53
N GLU A 48 -13.95 4.91 6.79
CA GLU A 48 -13.88 6.17 7.56
C GLU A 48 -13.22 6.00 8.93
N ARG A 49 -13.41 4.85 9.58
CA ARG A 49 -12.77 4.54 10.88
C ARG A 49 -11.23 4.60 10.83
N MET A 50 -10.65 4.38 9.65
CA MET A 50 -9.21 4.45 9.40
C MET A 50 -8.72 5.87 9.09
N ARG A 51 -9.57 6.90 9.09
CA ARG A 51 -9.09 8.29 8.98
C ARG A 51 -8.13 8.63 10.12
N GLY A 52 -7.04 9.32 9.78
CA GLY A 52 -5.97 9.68 10.71
C GLY A 52 -5.01 8.54 11.07
N SER A 53 -5.09 7.39 10.38
CA SER A 53 -4.10 6.32 10.53
C SER A 53 -2.73 6.74 10.03
N THR A 54 -1.68 6.20 10.63
CA THR A 54 -0.35 6.20 10.01
C THR A 54 -0.39 5.24 8.84
N VAL A 55 0.16 5.63 7.68
CA VAL A 55 0.05 4.83 6.48
C VAL A 55 1.43 4.49 5.92
N THR A 56 1.68 3.20 5.74
CA THR A 56 2.86 2.69 5.02
C THR A 56 2.47 2.38 3.58
N PHE A 57 3.32 2.78 2.62
CA PHE A 57 3.05 2.62 1.20
C PHE A 57 4.18 1.91 0.47
N PHE A 58 3.80 0.98 -0.41
CA PHE A 58 4.68 0.29 -1.33
C PHE A 58 4.10 0.40 -2.74
N SER A 59 4.96 0.62 -3.73
CA SER A 59 4.58 0.63 -5.14
C SER A 59 5.57 -0.19 -5.94
N ALA A 60 5.07 -1.01 -6.85
CA ALA A 60 5.90 -1.77 -7.78
C ALA A 60 5.28 -1.73 -9.18
N GLU A 61 6.11 -1.59 -10.20
CA GLU A 61 5.68 -1.83 -11.57
C GLU A 61 5.49 -3.35 -11.76
N PRO A 62 4.35 -3.81 -12.32
CA PRO A 62 4.09 -5.25 -12.52
C PRO A 62 5.23 -5.96 -13.28
N ASN A 63 5.81 -5.26 -14.25
CA ASN A 63 6.92 -5.77 -15.05
C ASN A 63 8.22 -5.94 -14.25
N ALA A 64 8.42 -5.16 -13.18
CA ALA A 64 9.56 -5.29 -12.27
C ALA A 64 9.37 -6.44 -11.25
N LEU A 65 8.13 -6.79 -10.91
CA LEU A 65 7.83 -7.92 -10.01
C LEU A 65 8.15 -9.27 -10.65
N ILE A 66 7.89 -9.42 -11.95
CA ILE A 66 8.19 -10.67 -12.69
C ILE A 66 9.70 -10.88 -12.84
N ALA A 67 10.47 -9.79 -12.90
CA ALA A 67 11.93 -9.83 -12.99
C ALA A 67 12.63 -10.05 -11.63
N SER A 68 11.90 -9.92 -10.52
CA SER A 68 12.46 -10.11 -9.18
C SER A 68 12.49 -11.59 -8.84
N PRO A 69 13.67 -12.22 -8.65
CA PRO A 69 13.72 -13.59 -8.15
C PRO A 69 12.99 -13.65 -6.80
N PRO A 70 12.23 -14.72 -6.52
CA PRO A 70 11.54 -14.84 -5.25
C PRO A 70 12.55 -14.71 -4.12
N ALA A 71 12.30 -13.80 -3.17
CA ALA A 71 13.13 -13.62 -2.00
C ALA A 71 13.11 -14.92 -1.19
N SER A 72 14.08 -15.79 -1.44
CA SER A 72 14.28 -17.02 -0.70
C SER A 72 14.77 -16.65 0.69
N THR A 73 13.84 -16.50 1.62
CA THR A 73 14.19 -16.44 3.04
C THR A 73 14.40 -17.88 3.48
N ALA A 74 15.63 -18.37 3.34
CA ALA A 74 16.02 -19.63 3.96
C ALA A 74 15.95 -19.44 5.49
N VAL A 75 14.95 -20.05 6.12
CA VAL A 75 14.94 -20.22 7.56
C VAL A 75 15.96 -21.32 7.86
N SER A 76 17.14 -20.94 8.33
CA SER A 76 18.11 -21.89 8.89
C SER A 76 17.58 -22.37 10.24
N GLY A 77 17.17 -23.64 10.29
CA GLY A 77 16.98 -24.39 11.52
C GLY A 77 18.23 -25.18 11.90
#